data_AF-A0A523YAQ1-F1
#
_entry.id   AF-A0A523YAQ1-F1
#
_cell.length_a   1.000
_cell.length_b   1.000
_cell.length_c   1.000
_cell.angle_alpha   90.00
_cell.angle_beta   90.00
_cell.angle_gamma   90.00
#
_symmetry.space_group_name_H-M   'P 1'
#
loop_
_entity.id
_entity.type
_entity.pdbx_description
1 polymer ?
#
loop_
_entity_poly.entity_id
_entity_poly.type
_entity_poly.pdbx_seq_one_letter_code
_entity_poly.pdbx_strand_id
1 'polypeptide(L)'
;AIGGNLGMNIELRFVPIEKELSNTRLLYSESAGRFIVTIDEKKKKAFEDIMGGLEYACIGRVTDADILQVSGIDGKTIVKEKISDLKDAWKAPFGDLI
;
A
#
# COMPACT_ATOMS: atom_id res chain seq x y z
N ALA A 1 6.36 3.42 -1.84
CA ALA A 1 7.55 3.38 -0.97
C ALA A 1 8.82 3.71 -1.73
N ILE A 2 9.30 2.86 -2.65
CA ILE A 2 10.57 3.01 -3.38
C ILE A 2 10.73 4.39 -4.07
N GLY A 3 9.74 4.85 -4.83
CA GLY A 3 9.84 6.13 -5.57
C GLY A 3 9.98 7.38 -4.69
N GLY A 4 9.48 7.33 -3.45
CA GLY A 4 9.63 8.42 -2.48
C GLY A 4 10.77 8.20 -1.47
N ASN A 5 11.40 7.03 -1.46
CA ASN A 5 12.34 6.60 -0.43
C ASN A 5 11.81 6.76 1.02
N LEU A 6 10.53 6.41 1.22
CA LEU A 6 9.81 6.52 2.48
C LEU A 6 9.15 5.17 2.84
N GLY A 7 8.99 4.94 4.14
CA GLY A 7 8.27 3.80 4.70
C GLY A 7 6.76 3.96 4.64
N MET A 8 6.07 2.85 4.88
CA MET A 8 4.61 2.78 4.88
C MET A 8 4.12 1.70 5.82
N ASN A 9 3.02 1.99 6.53
CA ASN A 9 2.23 0.98 7.24
C ASN A 9 0.93 0.76 6.48
N ILE A 10 0.65 -0.47 6.07
CA ILE A 10 -0.53 -0.86 5.30
C ILE A 10 -1.31 -1.92 6.06
N GLU A 11 -2.63 -1.80 6.10
CA GLU A 11 -3.56 -2.72 6.74
C GLU A 11 -4.52 -3.32 5.72
N LEU A 12 -4.31 -4.59 5.36
CA LEU A 12 -5.10 -5.27 4.33
C LEU A 12 -6.57 -5.42 4.70
N ARG A 13 -6.88 -5.48 6.00
CA ARG A 13 -8.27 -5.56 6.50
C ARG A 13 -9.16 -4.40 6.10
N PHE A 14 -8.58 -3.26 5.70
CA PHE A 14 -9.34 -2.09 5.28
C PHE A 14 -9.50 -2.01 3.77
N VAL A 15 -8.87 -2.89 2.99
CA VAL A 15 -9.02 -2.87 1.53
C VAL A 15 -10.46 -3.28 1.19
N PRO A 16 -11.23 -2.45 0.44
CA PRO A 16 -12.57 -2.81 0.02
C PRO A 16 -12.53 -4.03 -0.91
N ILE A 17 -13.35 -5.04 -0.60
CA ILE A 17 -13.43 -6.30 -1.35
C ILE A 17 -14.88 -6.79 -1.38
N GLU A 18 -15.33 -7.28 -2.54
CA GLU A 18 -16.68 -7.86 -2.68
C GLU A 18 -16.79 -9.28 -2.10
N LYS A 19 -15.67 -10.01 -2.05
CA LYS A 19 -15.59 -11.40 -1.59
C LYS A 19 -14.39 -11.56 -0.68
N GLU A 20 -14.49 -12.46 0.29
CA GLU A 20 -13.35 -12.82 1.11
C GLU A 20 -12.19 -13.35 0.25
N LEU A 21 -11.02 -12.73 0.41
CA LEU A 21 -9.79 -13.10 -0.27
C LEU A 21 -8.73 -13.44 0.78
N SER A 22 -7.83 -14.37 0.46
CA SER A 22 -6.62 -14.56 1.27
C SER A 22 -5.70 -13.35 1.15
N ASN A 23 -4.80 -13.16 2.13
CA ASN A 23 -3.79 -12.09 2.10
C ASN A 23 -3.03 -12.04 0.76
N THR A 24 -2.62 -13.21 0.25
CA THR A 24 -1.92 -13.32 -1.04
C THR A 24 -2.79 -12.87 -2.21
N ARG A 25 -4.05 -13.33 -2.29
CA ARG A 25 -4.93 -12.92 -3.40
C ARG A 25 -5.24 -11.44 -3.36
N LEU A 26 -5.32 -10.84 -2.17
CA LEU A 26 -5.54 -9.41 -2.01
C LEU A 26 -4.33 -8.57 -2.46
N LEU A 27 -3.12 -8.99 -2.07
CA LEU A 27 -1.86 -8.32 -2.43
C LEU A 27 -1.54 -8.39 -3.93
N TYR A 28 -1.78 -9.55 -4.55
CA TYR A 28 -1.45 -9.80 -5.95
C TYR A 28 -2.67 -9.72 -6.88
N SER A 29 -3.82 -9.23 -6.40
CA SER A 29 -4.98 -9.01 -7.27
C SER A 29 -4.65 -7.96 -8.34
N GLU A 30 -5.06 -8.22 -9.57
CA GLU A 30 -4.96 -7.31 -10.71
C GLU A 30 -6.33 -6.75 -11.14
N SER A 31 -7.32 -6.71 -10.23
CA SER A 31 -8.61 -6.06 -10.51
C SER A 31 -8.39 -4.65 -11.08
N ALA A 32 -9.04 -4.36 -12.21
CA ALA A 32 -8.88 -3.11 -12.93
C ALA A 32 -9.53 -1.91 -12.19
N GLY A 33 -9.13 -0.69 -12.56
CA GLY A 33 -9.79 0.54 -12.08
C GLY A 33 -9.49 0.95 -10.65
N ARG A 34 -8.49 0.35 -9.99
CA ARG A 34 -8.05 0.73 -8.63
C ARG A 34 -6.95 1.77 -8.69
N PHE A 35 -7.02 2.75 -7.78
CA PHE A 35 -6.01 3.77 -7.60
C PHE A 35 -5.51 3.78 -6.16
N ILE A 36 -4.21 4.01 -5.98
CA ILE A 36 -3.61 4.32 -4.68
C ILE A 36 -3.31 5.82 -4.67
N VAL A 37 -3.88 6.52 -3.69
CA VAL A 37 -3.69 7.96 -3.53
C VAL A 37 -3.07 8.22 -2.17
N THR A 38 -2.04 9.06 -2.13
CA THR A 38 -1.49 9.60 -0.88
C THR A 38 -1.99 11.03 -0.72
N ILE A 39 -2.52 11.35 0.46
CA ILE A 39 -3.06 12.67 0.79
C ILE A 39 -2.38 13.21 2.05
N ASP A 40 -2.29 14.54 2.14
CA ASP A 40 -1.99 15.20 3.40
C ASP A 40 -3.17 14.98 4.36
N GLU A 41 -2.90 14.57 5.60
CA GLU A 41 -3.93 14.35 6.63
C GLU A 41 -4.81 15.59 6.83
N LYS A 42 -4.27 16.80 6.68
CA LYS A 42 -5.02 18.06 6.77
C LYS A 42 -6.08 18.20 5.67
N LYS A 43 -5.91 17.50 4.55
CA LYS A 43 -6.83 17.49 3.40
C LYS A 43 -7.75 16.27 3.39
N LYS A 44 -7.63 15.37 4.37
CA LYS A 44 -8.39 14.11 4.42
C LYS A 44 -9.90 14.35 4.28
N LYS A 45 -10.46 15.23 5.10
CA LYS A 45 -11.90 15.53 5.05
C LYS A 45 -12.34 16.05 3.68
N ALA A 46 -11.61 17.01 3.12
CA ALA A 46 -11.94 17.57 1.80
C ALA A 46 -11.86 16.51 0.69
N PHE A 47 -10.89 15.59 0.76
CA PHE A 47 -10.78 14.47 -0.16
C PHE A 47 -11.97 13.51 -0.01
N GLU A 48 -12.33 13.13 1.22
CA GLU A 48 -13.46 12.25 1.51
C GLU A 48 -14.79 12.84 1.03
N ASP A 49 -14.98 14.15 1.20
CA ASP A 49 -16.16 14.88 0.71
C ASP A 49 -16.24 14.84 -0.83
N ILE A 50 -15.11 14.94 -1.56
CA ILE A 50 -15.06 14.84 -3.04
C ILE A 50 -15.33 13.41 -3.52
N MET A 51 -14.81 12.41 -2.80
CA MET A 51 -14.95 10.99 -3.17
C MET A 51 -16.31 10.40 -2.78
N GLY A 52 -17.22 11.21 -2.22
CA GLY A 52 -18.55 10.78 -1.79
C GLY A 52 -19.29 9.98 -2.87
N GLY A 53 -19.78 8.79 -2.47
CA GLY A 53 -20.48 7.86 -3.36
C GLY A 53 -19.60 6.86 -4.11
N LEU A 54 -18.27 6.97 -4.01
CA LEU A 54 -17.33 5.95 -4.50
C LEU A 54 -16.94 4.98 -3.38
N GLU A 55 -16.55 3.76 -3.77
CA GLU A 55 -15.98 2.79 -2.84
C GLU A 55 -14.48 3.04 -2.67
N TYR A 56 -14.07 3.42 -1.46
CA TYR A 56 -12.67 3.65 -1.12
C TYR A 56 -12.45 3.43 0.38
N ALA A 57 -11.18 3.25 0.76
CA ALA A 57 -10.79 3.20 2.16
C ALA A 57 -9.39 3.77 2.37
N CYS A 58 -9.14 4.32 3.56
CA CYS A 58 -7.79 4.63 4.02
C CYS A 58 -7.15 3.34 4.54
N ILE A 59 -6.25 2.75 3.76
CA ILE A 59 -5.63 1.45 4.07
C ILE A 59 -4.28 1.57 4.79
N GLY A 60 -3.84 2.76 5.17
CA GLY A 60 -2.52 2.92 5.75
C GLY A 60 -2.02 4.36 5.83
N ARG A 61 -0.73 4.51 6.10
CA ARG A 61 -0.02 5.79 6.18
C ARG A 61 1.40 5.70 5.67
N VAL A 62 1.90 6.80 5.12
CA VAL A 62 3.33 6.99 4.84
C VAL A 62 4.04 7.36 6.13
N THR A 63 5.27 6.88 6.31
CA THR A 63 6.11 7.15 7.48
C THR A 63 7.49 7.62 7.05
N ASP A 64 8.22 8.23 7.98
CA ASP A 64 9.62 8.63 7.84
C ASP A 64 10.62 7.47 8.04
N ALA A 65 10.16 6.35 8.63
CA ALA A 65 10.95 5.13 8.77
C ALA A 65 11.34 4.53 7.41
N ASP A 66 12.41 3.73 7.36
CA ASP A 66 12.89 3.02 6.16
C ASP A 66 12.26 1.64 5.99
N ILE A 67 11.03 1.42 6.48
CA ILE A 67 10.37 0.13 6.53
C ILE A 67 9.03 0.16 5.79
N LEU A 68 8.79 -0.85 4.95
CA LEU A 68 7.44 -1.24 4.51
C LEU A 68 6.91 -2.31 5.46
N GLN A 69 5.82 -2.00 6.14
CA GLN A 69 5.09 -2.95 6.96
C GLN A 69 3.68 -3.18 6.40
N VAL A 70 3.32 -4.45 6.21
CA VAL A 70 1.96 -4.84 5.80
C VAL A 70 1.38 -5.78 6.85
N SER A 71 0.22 -5.42 7.38
CA SER A 71 -0.60 -6.26 8.25
C SER A 71 -1.69 -6.95 7.44
N GLY A 72 -1.83 -8.26 7.65
CA GLY A 72 -2.86 -9.07 7.02
C GLY A 72 -4.27 -8.78 7.52
N ILE A 73 -5.25 -9.52 6.99
CA ILE A 73 -6.66 -9.39 7.36
C ILE A 73 -6.87 -9.66 8.87
N ASP A 74 -6.12 -10.62 9.43
CA ASP A 74 -6.13 -10.94 10.87
C ASP A 74 -5.35 -9.93 11.72
N GLY A 75 -4.70 -8.93 11.10
CA GLY A 75 -3.97 -7.84 11.74
C GLY A 75 -2.52 -8.19 12.08
N LYS A 76 -2.09 -9.43 11.83
CA LYS A 76 -0.69 -9.82 12.02
C LYS A 76 0.17 -9.26 10.90
N THR A 77 1.38 -8.88 11.24
CA THR A 77 2.38 -8.47 10.25
C THR A 77 2.73 -9.65 9.35
N ILE A 78 2.56 -9.47 8.04
CA ILE A 78 2.89 -10.47 7.01
C ILE A 78 4.06 -10.04 6.12
N VAL A 79 4.38 -8.75 6.09
CA VAL A 79 5.57 -8.19 5.43
C VAL A 79 6.18 -7.14 6.36
N LYS A 80 7.49 -7.19 6.56
CA LYS A 80 8.24 -6.14 7.25
C LYS A 80 9.66 -6.10 6.70
N GLU A 81 9.86 -5.27 5.68
CA GLU A 81 11.12 -5.21 4.93
C GLU A 81 11.64 -3.79 4.84
N LYS A 82 12.96 -3.65 4.71
CA LYS A 82 13.58 -2.35 4.46
C LYS A 82 13.30 -1.87 3.04
N ILE A 83 13.15 -0.56 2.87
CA ILE A 83 12.96 0.03 1.54
C ILE A 83 14.19 -0.20 0.65
N SER A 84 15.40 -0.26 1.23
CA SER A 84 16.63 -0.64 0.50
C SER A 84 16.51 -2.00 -0.14
N ASP A 85 16.10 -3.00 0.63
CA ASP A 85 16.12 -4.40 0.22
C ASP A 85 15.05 -4.64 -0.87
N LEU A 86 13.90 -3.98 -0.74
CA LEU A 86 12.86 -3.96 -1.77
C LEU A 86 13.34 -3.28 -3.07
N LYS A 87 14.10 -2.18 -2.94
CA LYS A 87 14.64 -1.45 -4.09
C LYS A 87 15.72 -2.26 -4.80
N ASP A 88 16.58 -2.95 -4.06
CA ASP A 88 17.62 -3.82 -4.61
C ASP A 88 17.00 -5.02 -5.33
N ALA A 89 16.01 -5.68 -4.71
CA ALA A 89 15.26 -6.78 -5.33
C ALA A 89 14.52 -6.33 -6.59
N TRP A 90 13.92 -5.13 -6.59
CA TRP A 90 13.26 -4.57 -7.77
C TRP A 90 14.25 -4.23 -8.90
N LYS A 91 15.47 -3.78 -8.56
CA LYS A 91 16.51 -3.44 -9.54
C LYS A 91 17.24 -4.65 -10.12
N ALA A 92 17.38 -5.73 -9.36
CA ALA A 92 18.17 -6.90 -9.75
C ALA A 92 17.86 -7.46 -11.16
N PRO A 93 16.58 -7.55 -11.61
CA PRO A 93 16.26 -8.01 -12.97
C PRO A 93 16.74 -7.07 -14.08
N PHE A 94 17.04 -5.81 -13.76
CA PHE A 94 17.46 -4.79 -14.72
C PHE A 94 18.99 -4.69 -14.86
N GLY A 95 19.78 -5.37 -14.02
CA GLY A 95 21.23 -5.56 -14.18
C GLY A 95 21.98 -4.37 -14.80
N ASP A 96 22.50 -4.57 -16.01
CA ASP A 96 23.32 -3.62 -16.78
C ASP A 96 22.51 -2.59 -17.62
N LEU A 97 21.18 -2.55 -17.51
CA LEU A 97 20.29 -1.66 -18.28
C LEU A 97 20.09 -0.27 -17.65
N ILE A 98 20.69 0.00 -16.48
CA ILE A 98 20.60 1.26 -15.74
C ILE A 98 21.99 1.75 -15.33
#